data_AF-A0A1Y2BQR9-F1
#
_entry.id   AF-A0A1Y2BQR9-F1
#
_cell.length_a   1.000
_cell.length_b   1.000
_cell.length_c   1.000
_cell.angle_alpha   90.00
_cell.angle_beta   90.00
_cell.angle_gamma   90.00
#
_symmetry.space_group_name_H-M   'P 1'
#
loop_
_entity.id
_entity.type
_entity.pdbx_description
1 polymer ?
#
loop_
_entity_poly.entity_id
_entity_poly.type
_entity_poly.pdbx_seq_one_letter_code
_entity_poly.pdbx_strand_id
1 'polypeptide(L)'
;MSLATTLPPELTKEQEHQLAPQKGKCWCCWETAETPHDPLIRVCRGCKDPDLQYIHQTCINKYLSKLPVTSTPAFTPPRQQQRRNLVMRLLMDPPDAQMPPIAKPTDMFRCTRCRDLYKVTETPVPLITCVWKDAYLRGAVLVLVGSTTFVLLAVVYCLYQERWVAGRKLVIDFGGGGFGGGFRVSLDVTLFAGSMLAVCYFMCWSMFQLLKEYFRGEVERFVKAV
;
A
#
# COMPACT_ATOMS: atom_id res chain seq x y z
N MET A 1 35.36 2.50 35.07
CA MET A 1 35.35 1.32 34.16
C MET A 1 34.56 1.71 32.93
N SER A 2 35.24 2.23 31.90
CA SER A 2 34.59 2.69 30.66
C SER A 2 34.53 1.53 29.68
N LEU A 3 33.30 1.11 29.35
CA LEU A 3 33.03 0.14 28.29
C LEU A 3 33.17 0.86 26.95
N ALA A 4 34.28 0.62 26.27
CA ALA A 4 34.48 1.05 24.89
C ALA A 4 33.63 0.15 23.97
N THR A 5 32.55 0.70 23.44
CA THR A 5 31.71 0.07 22.42
C THR A 5 32.44 0.17 21.07
N THR A 6 33.12 -0.90 20.67
CA THR A 6 33.71 -1.04 19.33
C THR A 6 32.59 -1.25 18.30
N LEU A 7 32.38 -0.25 17.44
CA LEU A 7 31.50 -0.35 16.28
C LEU A 7 32.09 -1.35 15.26
N PRO A 8 31.26 -2.19 14.62
CA PRO A 8 31.73 -3.13 13.61
C PRO A 8 32.25 -2.38 12.37
N PRO A 9 33.28 -2.92 11.69
CA PRO A 9 33.85 -2.31 10.50
C PRO A 9 32.82 -2.22 9.38
N GLU A 10 32.75 -1.05 8.72
CA GLU A 10 31.99 -0.84 7.49
C GLU A 10 32.37 -1.91 6.46
N LEU A 11 31.38 -2.74 6.08
CA LEU A 11 31.53 -3.69 4.99
C LEU A 11 31.83 -2.89 3.71
N THR A 12 33.01 -3.06 3.13
CA THR A 12 33.41 -2.40 1.90
C THR A 12 32.52 -2.87 0.75
N LYS A 13 32.04 -1.92 -0.08
CA LYS A 13 31.16 -2.15 -1.25
C LYS A 13 31.65 -3.23 -2.23
N GLU A 14 32.94 -3.58 -2.20
CA GLU A 14 33.51 -4.64 -3.03
C GLU A 14 33.12 -6.05 -2.58
N GLN A 15 32.84 -6.29 -1.30
CA GLN A 15 32.37 -7.60 -0.83
C GLN A 15 30.89 -7.86 -1.13
N GLU A 16 30.09 -6.80 -1.34
CA GLU A 16 28.67 -6.94 -1.71
C GLU A 16 28.50 -7.50 -3.14
N HIS A 17 29.49 -7.26 -4.02
CA HIS A 17 29.47 -7.75 -5.40
C HIS A 17 29.71 -9.27 -5.54
N GLN A 18 30.26 -9.94 -4.52
CA GLN A 18 30.55 -11.38 -4.58
C GLN A 18 29.38 -12.27 -4.13
N LEU A 19 28.36 -11.71 -3.46
CA LEU A 19 27.14 -12.46 -3.09
C LEU A 19 25.96 -12.20 -4.04
N ALA A 20 26.13 -11.35 -5.05
CA ALA A 20 25.09 -11.16 -6.05
C ALA A 20 24.91 -12.47 -6.84
N PRO A 21 23.67 -13.00 -6.96
CA PRO A 21 23.42 -14.19 -7.77
C PRO A 21 23.92 -13.93 -9.19
N GLN A 22 24.76 -14.82 -9.72
CA GLN A 22 25.32 -14.67 -11.07
C GLN A 22 24.19 -14.44 -12.07
N LYS A 23 24.13 -13.24 -12.65
CA LYS A 23 23.17 -12.92 -13.70
C LYS A 23 23.51 -13.80 -14.91
N GLY A 24 22.50 -14.45 -15.49
CA GLY A 24 22.66 -15.27 -16.69
C GLY A 24 23.03 -14.43 -17.92
N LYS A 25 23.23 -15.10 -19.05
CA LYS A 25 23.42 -14.47 -20.35
C LYS A 25 22.11 -13.88 -20.87
N CYS A 26 22.20 -12.88 -21.74
CA CYS A 26 21.04 -12.44 -22.51
C CYS A 26 20.64 -13.56 -23.49
N TRP A 27 19.42 -14.10 -23.39
CA TRP A 27 19.00 -15.18 -24.29
C TRP A 27 18.91 -14.78 -25.77
N CYS A 28 18.89 -13.48 -26.08
CA CYS A 28 18.75 -12.99 -27.45
C CYS A 28 20.11 -12.91 -28.18
N CYS A 29 21.15 -12.39 -27.51
CA CYS A 29 22.48 -12.20 -28.10
C CYS A 29 23.56 -13.09 -27.48
N TRP A 30 23.26 -13.80 -26.40
CA TRP A 30 24.16 -14.67 -25.62
C TRP A 30 25.32 -13.95 -24.91
N GLU A 31 25.26 -12.62 -24.81
CA GLU A 31 26.27 -11.80 -24.11
C GLU A 31 25.95 -11.65 -22.62
N THR A 32 26.99 -11.59 -21.79
CA THR A 32 26.92 -11.35 -20.32
C THR A 32 27.18 -9.89 -19.93
N ALA A 33 27.68 -9.06 -20.84
CA ALA A 33 28.07 -7.70 -20.55
C ALA A 33 26.83 -6.83 -20.28
N GLU A 34 26.72 -6.29 -19.07
CA GLU A 34 25.81 -5.19 -18.77
C GLU A 34 26.51 -3.87 -19.07
N THR A 35 25.85 -2.99 -19.82
CA THR A 35 26.29 -1.60 -19.96
C THR A 35 25.29 -0.68 -19.26
N PRO A 36 25.69 0.52 -18.78
CA PRO A 36 24.77 1.47 -18.15
C PRO A 36 23.59 1.86 -19.04
N HIS A 37 23.76 1.78 -20.36
CA HIS A 37 22.74 2.12 -21.36
C HIS A 37 21.92 0.91 -21.82
N ASP A 38 22.36 -0.30 -21.51
CA ASP A 38 21.69 -1.54 -21.90
C ASP A 38 21.83 -2.60 -20.78
N PRO A 39 21.06 -2.48 -19.70
CA PRO A 39 21.10 -3.42 -18.60
C PRO A 39 20.40 -4.75 -18.98
N LEU A 40 20.84 -5.86 -18.36
CA LEU A 40 20.10 -7.12 -18.45
C LEU A 40 18.90 -7.05 -17.49
N ILE A 41 17.71 -7.09 -18.07
CA ILE A 41 16.45 -7.13 -17.35
C ILE A 41 15.94 -8.57 -17.25
N ARG A 42 15.33 -8.92 -16.11
CA ARG A 42 14.76 -10.25 -15.90
C ARG A 42 13.33 -10.31 -16.46
N VAL A 43 13.13 -11.09 -17.54
CA VAL A 43 11.84 -11.21 -18.24
C VAL A 43 11.03 -12.42 -17.79
N CYS A 44 11.70 -13.55 -17.56
CA CYS A 44 11.04 -14.79 -17.15
C CYS A 44 11.34 -15.06 -15.67
N ARG A 45 10.30 -15.18 -14.84
CA ARG A 45 10.45 -15.59 -13.43
C ARG A 45 10.29 -17.09 -13.20
N GLY A 46 9.70 -17.82 -14.16
CA GLY A 46 9.40 -19.26 -14.03
C GLY A 46 10.37 -20.19 -14.76
N CYS A 47 11.28 -19.66 -15.58
CA CYS A 47 12.24 -20.47 -16.34
C CYS A 47 13.35 -20.97 -15.39
N LYS A 48 13.64 -22.28 -15.34
CA LYS A 48 14.73 -22.80 -14.50
C LYS A 48 16.13 -22.40 -14.98
N ASP A 49 16.29 -22.30 -16.29
CA ASP A 49 17.54 -21.91 -16.93
C ASP A 49 17.82 -20.41 -16.69
N PRO A 50 18.94 -20.03 -16.04
CA PRO A 50 19.27 -18.63 -15.78
C PRO A 50 19.46 -17.83 -17.06
N ASP A 51 19.96 -18.41 -18.15
CA ASP A 51 20.19 -17.69 -19.40
C ASP A 51 18.86 -17.29 -20.08
N LEU A 52 17.79 -18.08 -19.87
CA LEU A 52 16.45 -17.74 -20.37
C LEU A 52 15.72 -16.68 -19.56
N GLN A 53 16.22 -16.35 -18.36
CA GLN A 53 15.58 -15.37 -17.49
C GLN A 53 15.90 -13.93 -17.85
N TYR A 54 17.03 -13.66 -18.50
CA TYR A 54 17.54 -12.30 -18.71
C TYR A 54 17.61 -11.92 -20.20
N ILE A 55 17.32 -10.65 -20.51
CA ILE A 55 17.50 -10.06 -21.84
C ILE A 55 18.02 -8.64 -21.68
N HIS A 56 18.80 -8.14 -22.64
CA HIS A 56 19.10 -6.72 -22.76
C HIS A 56 17.86 -5.89 -23.10
N GLN A 57 17.81 -4.66 -22.61
CA GLN A 57 16.72 -3.72 -22.91
C GLN A 57 16.62 -3.44 -24.43
N THR A 58 17.75 -3.32 -25.12
CA THR A 58 17.75 -3.13 -26.59
C THR A 58 17.25 -4.37 -27.32
N CYS A 59 17.66 -5.56 -26.88
CA CYS A 59 17.26 -6.83 -27.45
C CYS A 59 15.75 -7.06 -27.32
N ILE A 60 15.14 -6.76 -26.17
CA ILE A 60 13.69 -6.91 -26.01
C ILE A 60 12.93 -5.89 -26.86
N ASN A 61 13.41 -4.65 -26.94
CA ASN A 61 12.77 -3.63 -27.77
C ASN A 61 12.78 -4.03 -29.25
N LYS A 62 13.90 -4.59 -29.73
CA LYS A 62 14.04 -5.13 -31.10
C LYS A 62 13.18 -6.36 -31.35
N TYR A 63 12.97 -7.20 -30.33
CA TYR A 63 12.05 -8.33 -30.41
C TYR A 63 10.60 -7.85 -30.49
N LEU A 64 10.20 -6.93 -29.61
CA LEU A 64 8.84 -6.37 -29.56
C LEU A 64 8.48 -5.59 -30.83
N SER A 65 9.42 -4.87 -31.43
CA SER A 65 9.17 -4.14 -32.68
C SER A 65 8.95 -5.05 -33.90
N LYS A 66 9.36 -6.31 -33.82
CA LYS A 66 9.12 -7.33 -34.86
C LYS A 66 7.85 -8.13 -34.64
N LEU A 67 7.21 -8.02 -33.47
CA LEU A 67 5.93 -8.66 -33.27
C LEU A 67 4.91 -7.99 -34.20
N PRO A 68 4.04 -8.76 -34.86
CA PRO A 68 2.92 -8.17 -35.58
C PRO A 68 2.17 -7.30 -34.59
N VAL A 69 1.95 -6.03 -34.94
CA VAL A 69 1.13 -5.12 -34.15
C VAL A 69 -0.22 -5.81 -34.08
N THR A 70 -0.50 -6.42 -32.94
CA THR A 70 -1.79 -7.03 -32.71
C THR A 70 -2.71 -5.82 -32.65
N SER A 71 -3.40 -5.53 -33.74
CA SER A 71 -4.47 -4.55 -33.77
C SER A 71 -5.41 -4.97 -32.67
N THR A 72 -5.31 -4.30 -31.52
CA THR A 72 -6.03 -4.64 -30.30
C THR A 72 -7.49 -4.86 -30.69
N PRO A 73 -8.00 -6.10 -30.73
CA PRO A 73 -9.44 -6.28 -30.85
C PRO A 73 -10.00 -5.61 -29.61
N ALA A 74 -10.95 -4.68 -29.79
CA ALA A 74 -11.55 -3.89 -28.71
C ALA A 74 -11.76 -4.78 -27.48
N PHE A 75 -10.91 -4.60 -26.47
CA PHE A 75 -10.85 -5.46 -25.31
C PHE A 75 -12.14 -5.26 -24.54
N THR A 76 -13.10 -6.15 -24.75
CA THR A 76 -14.23 -6.32 -23.86
C THR A 76 -13.67 -7.05 -22.63
N PRO A 77 -13.56 -6.39 -21.46
CA PRO A 77 -12.90 -7.00 -20.32
C PRO A 77 -13.69 -8.24 -19.86
N PRO A 78 -13.09 -9.45 -19.85
CA PRO A 78 -13.77 -10.67 -19.39
C PRO A 78 -14.11 -10.63 -17.88
N ARG A 79 -13.59 -9.65 -17.14
CA ARG A 79 -13.81 -9.48 -15.70
C ARG A 79 -15.25 -9.15 -15.30
N GLN A 80 -16.07 -8.52 -16.15
CA GLN A 80 -17.46 -8.26 -15.79
C GLN A 80 -18.34 -9.52 -15.89
N GLN A 81 -18.07 -10.40 -16.87
CA GLN A 81 -18.89 -11.59 -17.08
C GLN A 81 -18.63 -12.66 -16.00
N GLN A 82 -17.38 -12.79 -15.54
CA GLN A 82 -17.04 -13.71 -14.44
C GLN A 82 -17.61 -13.22 -13.08
N ARG A 83 -17.75 -11.90 -12.87
CA ARG A 83 -18.41 -11.34 -11.67
C ARG A 83 -19.92 -11.60 -11.66
N ARG A 84 -20.59 -11.50 -12.81
CA ARG A 84 -22.04 -11.81 -12.92
C ARG A 84 -22.34 -13.26 -12.56
N ASN A 85 -21.51 -14.20 -13.00
CA ASN A 85 -21.69 -15.62 -12.68
C ASN A 85 -21.44 -15.93 -11.19
N LEU A 86 -20.58 -15.18 -10.51
CA LEU A 86 -20.30 -15.37 -9.07
C LEU A 86 -21.45 -14.85 -8.19
N VAL A 87 -22.03 -13.69 -8.55
CA VAL A 87 -23.18 -13.12 -7.82
C VAL A 87 -24.42 -14.01 -7.98
N MET A 88 -24.66 -14.56 -9.18
CA MET A 88 -25.78 -15.47 -9.40
C MET A 88 -25.65 -16.78 -8.62
N ARG A 89 -24.42 -17.27 -8.38
CA ARG A 89 -24.18 -18.44 -7.51
C ARG A 89 -24.39 -18.11 -6.03
N LEU A 90 -23.89 -16.97 -5.56
CA LEU A 90 -24.02 -16.56 -4.15
C LEU A 90 -25.47 -16.28 -3.73
N LEU A 91 -26.37 -15.99 -4.68
CA LEU A 91 -27.80 -15.79 -4.42
C LEU A 91 -28.61 -17.09 -4.35
N MET A 92 -28.06 -18.23 -4.75
CA MET A 92 -28.78 -19.51 -4.80
C MET A 92 -28.30 -20.56 -3.78
N ASP A 93 -27.23 -20.28 -3.04
CA ASP A 93 -26.76 -21.18 -1.99
C ASP A 93 -27.43 -20.86 -0.63
N PRO A 94 -27.96 -21.88 0.08
CA PRO A 94 -28.63 -21.70 1.37
C PRO A 94 -27.66 -21.22 2.47
N PRO A 95 -28.14 -20.40 3.43
CA PRO A 95 -27.29 -19.65 4.38
C PRO A 95 -26.53 -20.47 5.43
N ASP A 96 -26.68 -21.80 5.50
CA ASP A 96 -26.16 -22.61 6.61
C ASP A 96 -25.00 -23.55 6.26
N ALA A 97 -24.49 -23.50 5.03
CA ALA A 97 -23.25 -24.20 4.71
C ALA A 97 -22.07 -23.39 5.25
N GLN A 98 -21.54 -23.79 6.41
CA GLN A 98 -20.21 -23.38 6.87
C GLN A 98 -19.24 -23.51 5.70
N MET A 99 -18.86 -22.38 5.10
CA MET A 99 -17.88 -22.35 4.04
C MET A 99 -16.61 -22.99 4.60
N PRO A 100 -16.16 -24.15 4.08
CA PRO A 100 -14.84 -24.64 4.41
C PRO A 100 -13.87 -23.51 4.06
N PRO A 101 -12.79 -23.32 4.85
CA PRO A 101 -11.80 -22.28 4.56
C PRO A 101 -11.43 -22.45 3.10
N ILE A 102 -11.72 -21.42 2.29
CA ILE A 102 -11.45 -21.41 0.86
C ILE A 102 -9.94 -21.59 0.73
N ALA A 103 -9.49 -22.83 0.61
CA ALA A 103 -8.16 -23.18 0.19
C ALA A 103 -8.10 -22.61 -1.22
N LYS A 104 -7.56 -21.39 -1.34
CA LYS A 104 -7.34 -20.75 -2.63
C LYS A 104 -6.67 -21.81 -3.50
N PRO A 105 -7.28 -22.22 -4.63
CA PRO A 105 -6.62 -23.14 -5.53
C PRO A 105 -5.22 -22.57 -5.76
N THR A 106 -4.21 -23.37 -5.43
CA THR A 106 -2.83 -23.01 -5.75
C THR A 106 -2.74 -23.10 -7.26
N ASP A 107 -3.11 -22.01 -7.93
CA ASP A 107 -3.03 -21.90 -9.37
C ASP A 107 -1.54 -22.05 -9.71
N MET A 108 -1.17 -23.24 -10.16
CA MET A 108 0.14 -23.48 -10.74
C MET A 108 0.13 -22.76 -12.08
N PHE A 109 1.00 -21.78 -12.22
CA PHE A 109 1.13 -21.04 -13.46
C PHE A 109 2.10 -21.77 -14.36
N ARG A 110 1.87 -21.70 -15.67
CA ARG A 110 2.74 -22.34 -16.65
C ARG A 110 3.47 -21.26 -17.43
N CYS A 111 4.79 -21.36 -17.49
CA CYS A 111 5.58 -20.44 -18.29
C CYS A 111 5.20 -20.63 -19.77
N THR A 112 4.83 -19.55 -20.46
CA THR A 112 4.48 -19.61 -21.90
C THR A 112 5.65 -20.04 -22.77
N ARG A 113 6.89 -19.89 -22.29
CA ARG A 113 8.11 -20.21 -23.03
C ARG A 113 8.61 -21.63 -22.82
N CYS A 114 8.98 -22.00 -21.60
CA CYS A 114 9.53 -23.33 -21.30
C CYS A 114 8.45 -24.36 -20.92
N ARG A 115 7.19 -23.95 -20.75
CA ARG A 115 6.07 -24.78 -20.26
C ARG A 115 6.26 -25.35 -18.84
N ASP A 116 7.29 -24.90 -18.12
CA ASP A 116 7.51 -25.27 -16.73
C ASP A 116 6.40 -24.70 -15.83
N LEU A 117 6.01 -25.50 -14.85
CA LEU A 117 5.08 -25.09 -13.80
C LEU A 117 5.83 -24.34 -12.72
N TYR A 118 5.29 -23.21 -12.28
CA TYR A 118 5.83 -22.42 -11.18
C TYR A 118 4.71 -22.01 -10.23
N LYS A 119 5.04 -21.89 -8.95
CA LYS A 119 4.09 -21.47 -7.93
C LYS A 119 4.18 -19.97 -7.74
N VAL A 120 3.08 -19.26 -7.95
CA VAL A 120 2.98 -17.85 -7.57
C VAL A 120 2.50 -17.80 -6.12
N THR A 121 3.40 -17.41 -5.22
CA THR A 121 3.02 -17.07 -3.86
C THR A 121 2.73 -15.59 -3.80
N GLU A 122 1.46 -15.23 -3.59
CA GLU A 122 1.06 -13.85 -3.30
C GLU A 122 1.16 -13.62 -1.79
N THR A 123 2.15 -12.86 -1.35
CA THR A 123 2.22 -12.41 0.05
C THR A 123 1.50 -11.07 0.19
N PRO A 124 0.52 -10.92 1.10
CA PRO A 124 -0.10 -9.63 1.35
C PRO A 124 0.94 -8.66 1.89
N VAL A 125 1.07 -7.50 1.27
CA VAL A 125 1.92 -6.43 1.79
C VAL A 125 1.17 -5.74 2.92
N PRO A 126 1.75 -5.65 4.13
CA PRO A 126 1.11 -4.89 5.19
C PRO A 126 1.03 -3.42 4.79
N LEU A 127 -0.14 -2.81 5.01
CA LEU A 127 -0.44 -1.41 4.69
C LEU A 127 0.64 -0.44 5.20
N ILE A 128 1.20 -0.72 6.38
CA ILE A 128 2.26 0.07 6.99
C ILE A 128 3.46 0.17 6.03
N THR A 129 3.90 -0.94 5.44
CA THR A 129 5.04 -0.93 4.51
C THR A 129 4.74 -0.10 3.25
N CYS A 130 3.50 -0.12 2.75
CA CYS A 130 3.08 0.75 1.64
C CYS A 130 3.15 2.23 2.04
N VAL A 131 2.63 2.58 3.22
CA VAL A 131 2.65 3.97 3.74
C VAL A 131 4.07 4.51 3.90
N TRP A 132 5.00 3.68 4.36
CA TRP A 132 6.39 4.11 4.58
C TRP A 132 7.21 4.26 3.30
N LYS A 133 6.84 3.56 2.22
CA LYS A 133 7.56 3.58 0.94
C LYS A 133 7.24 4.83 0.11
N ASP A 134 6.05 5.40 0.28
CA ASP A 134 5.62 6.62 -0.41
C ASP A 134 5.80 7.86 0.47
N ALA A 135 6.62 8.81 0.01
CA ALA A 135 6.94 10.02 0.76
C ALA A 135 5.74 10.95 0.99
N TYR A 136 4.84 11.08 0.00
CA TYR A 136 3.66 11.95 0.09
C TYR A 136 2.65 11.38 1.07
N LEU A 137 2.39 10.09 0.95
CA LEU A 137 1.48 9.36 1.83
C LEU A 137 1.97 9.37 3.27
N ARG A 138 3.27 9.14 3.49
CA ARG A 138 3.90 9.28 4.80
C ARG A 138 3.69 10.69 5.37
N GLY A 139 3.89 11.73 4.56
CA GLY A 139 3.66 13.12 4.95
C GLY A 139 2.21 13.35 5.38
N ALA A 140 1.24 12.90 4.58
CA ALA A 140 -0.18 13.04 4.89
C ALA A 140 -0.59 12.34 6.20
N VAL A 141 -0.08 11.12 6.43
CA VAL A 141 -0.33 10.38 7.67
C VAL A 141 0.27 11.09 8.88
N LEU A 142 1.49 11.64 8.76
CA LEU A 142 2.11 12.41 9.85
C LEU A 142 1.36 13.69 10.17
N VAL A 143 0.90 14.43 9.16
CA VAL A 143 0.08 15.65 9.35
C VAL A 143 -1.22 15.29 10.06
N LEU A 144 -1.89 14.20 9.65
CA LEU A 144 -3.11 13.73 10.31
C LEU A 144 -2.82 13.41 11.78
N VAL A 145 -1.83 12.56 12.06
CA VAL A 145 -1.47 12.14 13.43
C VAL A 145 -1.07 13.34 14.29
N GLY A 146 -0.33 14.29 13.75
CA GLY A 146 0.04 15.53 14.44
C GLY A 146 -1.16 16.42 14.76
N SER A 147 -2.08 16.58 13.80
CA SER A 147 -3.30 17.37 14.01
C SER A 147 -4.22 16.75 15.07
N THR A 148 -4.35 15.43 15.09
CA THR A 148 -5.20 14.73 16.06
C THR A 148 -4.60 14.74 17.45
N THR A 149 -3.28 14.56 17.58
CA THR A 149 -2.59 14.72 18.87
C THR A 149 -2.70 16.14 19.39
N PHE A 150 -2.57 17.16 18.54
CA PHE A 150 -2.77 18.55 18.94
C PHE A 150 -4.18 18.79 19.50
N VAL A 151 -5.22 18.33 18.80
CA VAL A 151 -6.62 18.47 19.27
C VAL A 151 -6.84 17.72 20.58
N LEU A 152 -6.31 16.49 20.70
CA LEU A 152 -6.39 15.72 21.94
C LEU A 152 -5.73 16.44 23.12
N LEU A 153 -4.53 17.00 22.92
CA LEU A 153 -3.82 17.77 23.95
C LEU A 153 -4.60 19.03 24.34
N ALA A 154 -5.16 19.76 23.36
CA ALA A 154 -5.99 20.93 23.64
C ALA A 154 -7.23 20.57 24.47
N VAL A 155 -7.89 19.45 24.14
CA VAL A 155 -9.04 18.95 24.89
C VAL A 155 -8.65 18.56 26.32
N VAL A 156 -7.58 17.79 26.49
CA VAL A 156 -7.08 17.39 27.81
C VAL A 156 -6.70 18.62 28.64
N TYR A 157 -6.06 19.61 28.03
CA TYR A 157 -5.72 20.87 28.69
C TYR A 157 -6.96 21.65 29.15
N CYS A 158 -7.98 21.76 28.30
CA CYS A 158 -9.25 22.41 28.66
C CYS A 158 -9.94 21.68 29.82
N LEU A 159 -9.98 20.34 29.80
CA LEU A 159 -10.55 19.54 30.89
C LEU A 159 -9.76 19.72 32.20
N TYR A 160 -8.43 19.79 32.11
CA TYR A 160 -7.56 20.05 33.25
C TYR A 160 -7.85 21.43 33.87
N GLN A 161 -7.92 22.47 33.04
CA GLN A 161 -8.24 23.84 33.44
C GLN A 161 -9.62 23.94 34.11
N GLU A 162 -10.64 23.31 33.52
CA GLU A 162 -12.01 23.32 34.04
C GLU A 162 -12.09 22.65 35.41
N ARG A 163 -11.47 21.47 35.55
CA ARG A 163 -11.61 20.64 36.75
C ARG A 163 -10.75 21.10 37.92
N TRP A 164 -9.58 21.68 37.66
CA TRP A 164 -8.59 21.94 38.72
C TRP A 164 -8.26 23.42 38.93
N VAL A 165 -8.43 24.28 37.93
CA VAL A 165 -7.89 25.65 37.98
C VAL A 165 -8.98 26.70 38.16
N ALA A 166 -10.03 26.68 37.34
CA ALA A 166 -10.87 27.87 37.20
C ALA A 166 -12.29 27.72 37.77
N GLY A 167 -12.91 26.53 37.76
CA GLY A 167 -14.32 26.38 38.12
C GLY A 167 -15.30 27.25 37.31
N ARG A 168 -14.83 27.88 36.21
CA ARG A 168 -15.61 28.82 35.40
C ARG A 168 -16.21 28.07 34.21
N LYS A 169 -17.52 28.29 34.00
CA LYS A 169 -18.23 27.85 32.80
C LYS A 169 -17.82 28.72 31.61
N LEU A 170 -17.56 28.10 30.47
CA LEU A 170 -17.26 28.80 29.23
C LEU A 170 -18.58 29.34 28.66
N VAL A 171 -18.63 30.65 28.46
CA VAL A 171 -19.80 31.33 27.92
C VAL A 171 -19.39 31.89 26.57
N ILE A 172 -19.98 31.34 25.49
CA ILE A 172 -19.75 31.84 24.14
C ILE A 172 -20.90 32.80 23.82
N ASP A 173 -20.60 34.09 23.90
CA ASP A 173 -21.53 35.14 23.51
C ASP A 173 -21.40 35.38 22.00
N PHE A 174 -22.35 34.87 21.21
CA PHE A 174 -22.48 35.19 19.78
C PHE A 174 -23.13 36.56 19.60
N GLY A 175 -22.52 37.60 20.17
CA GLY A 175 -22.98 38.98 20.09
C GLY A 175 -22.06 39.80 19.19
N GLY A 176 -22.50 40.11 17.96
CA GLY A 176 -21.72 41.03 17.11
C GLY A 176 -22.08 41.11 15.63
N GLY A 177 -23.30 40.74 15.23
CA GLY A 177 -23.70 40.78 13.82
C GLY A 177 -25.08 41.40 13.60
N GLY A 178 -25.24 42.68 13.92
CA GLY A 178 -26.25 43.60 13.35
C GLY A 178 -27.76 43.32 13.51
N PHE A 179 -28.20 42.10 13.82
CA PHE A 179 -29.61 41.72 13.88
C PHE A 179 -30.01 41.30 15.29
N GLY A 180 -30.20 42.29 16.16
CA GLY A 180 -31.29 42.38 17.16
C GLY A 180 -31.53 41.28 18.21
N GLY A 181 -30.78 40.18 18.26
CA GLY A 181 -31.00 39.11 19.25
C GLY A 181 -29.72 38.33 19.52
N GLY A 182 -28.99 38.70 20.57
CA GLY A 182 -27.84 37.92 21.02
C GLY A 182 -28.30 36.59 21.61
N PHE A 183 -27.92 35.47 20.99
CA PHE A 183 -28.18 34.14 21.52
C PHE A 183 -26.99 33.72 22.39
N ARG A 184 -27.24 33.56 23.69
CA ARG A 184 -26.23 33.14 24.66
C ARG A 184 -26.31 31.64 24.87
N VAL A 185 -25.36 30.90 24.30
CA VAL A 185 -25.27 29.45 24.52
C VAL A 185 -24.22 29.19 25.59
N SER A 186 -24.67 28.75 26.76
CA SER A 186 -23.77 28.19 27.76
C SER A 186 -23.55 26.73 27.41
N LEU A 187 -22.45 26.45 26.71
CA LEU A 187 -22.00 25.10 26.40
C LEU A 187 -21.02 24.67 27.50
N ASP A 188 -21.29 23.55 28.16
CA ASP A 188 -20.27 22.92 29.00
C ASP A 188 -19.04 22.63 28.13
N VAL A 189 -17.86 23.05 28.60
CA VAL A 189 -16.59 22.89 27.89
C VAL A 189 -16.35 21.42 27.56
N THR A 190 -16.79 20.56 28.46
CA THR A 190 -16.75 19.10 28.33
C THR A 190 -17.54 18.62 27.10
N LEU A 191 -18.71 19.21 26.83
CA LEU A 191 -19.56 18.84 25.70
C LEU A 191 -18.99 19.37 24.37
N PHE A 192 -18.47 20.60 24.37
CA PHE A 192 -17.75 21.15 23.20
C PHE A 192 -16.51 20.31 22.86
N ALA A 193 -15.68 20.02 23.86
CA ALA A 193 -14.48 19.20 23.71
C ALA A 193 -14.81 17.77 23.26
N GLY A 194 -15.85 17.16 23.82
CA GLY A 194 -16.35 15.85 23.40
C GLY A 194 -16.81 15.86 21.94
N SER A 195 -17.52 16.90 21.51
CA SER A 195 -17.98 17.03 20.12
C SER A 195 -16.81 17.20 19.14
N MET A 196 -15.78 17.98 19.49
CA MET A 196 -14.58 18.13 18.67
C MET A 196 -13.79 16.82 18.55
N LEU A 197 -13.67 16.05 19.65
CA LEU A 197 -13.07 14.73 19.60
C LEU A 197 -13.86 13.78 18.69
N ALA A 198 -15.19 13.80 18.76
CA ALA A 198 -16.03 12.96 17.91
C ALA A 198 -15.85 13.31 16.41
N VAL A 199 -15.82 14.60 16.06
CA VAL A 199 -15.57 15.06 14.68
C VAL A 199 -14.17 14.67 14.21
N CYS A 200 -13.14 14.87 15.03
CA CYS A 200 -11.77 14.46 14.69
C CYS A 200 -11.65 12.95 14.50
N TYR A 201 -12.27 12.16 15.38
CA TYR A 201 -12.30 10.70 15.25
C TYR A 201 -13.01 10.27 13.96
N PHE A 202 -14.16 10.88 13.64
CA PHE A 202 -14.92 10.59 12.43
C PHE A 202 -14.13 10.91 11.15
N MET A 203 -13.41 12.05 11.12
CA MET A 203 -12.54 12.42 10.01
C MET A 203 -11.39 11.41 9.83
N CYS A 204 -10.75 11.00 10.92
CA CYS A 204 -9.69 9.98 10.88
C CYS A 204 -10.19 8.63 10.39
N TRP A 205 -11.36 8.20 10.90
CA TRP A 205 -12.00 6.96 10.48
C TRP A 205 -12.36 6.98 9.00
N SER A 206 -12.97 8.08 8.53
CA SER A 206 -13.33 8.26 7.12
C SER A 206 -12.11 8.22 6.21
N MET A 207 -11.02 8.90 6.61
CA MET A 207 -9.76 8.87 5.85
C MET A 207 -9.13 7.48 5.86
N PHE A 208 -9.19 6.75 6.98
CA PHE A 208 -8.74 5.36 7.05
C PHE A 208 -9.54 4.46 6.10
N GLN A 209 -10.86 4.63 5.99
CA GLN A 209 -11.68 3.87 5.05
C GLN A 209 -11.33 4.21 3.59
N LEU A 210 -11.15 5.48 3.27
CA LEU A 210 -10.71 5.91 1.93
C LEU A 210 -9.36 5.30 1.58
N LEU A 211 -8.39 5.35 2.50
CA LEU A 211 -7.09 4.71 2.32
C LEU A 211 -7.23 3.20 2.15
N LYS A 212 -8.05 2.55 2.98
CA LYS A 212 -8.29 1.11 2.90
C LYS A 212 -8.88 0.71 1.56
N GLU A 213 -9.85 1.47 1.03
CA GLU A 213 -10.44 1.22 -0.29
C GLU A 213 -9.47 1.47 -1.43
N TYR A 214 -8.72 2.58 -1.37
CA TYR A 214 -7.66 2.90 -2.32
C TYR A 214 -6.62 1.77 -2.38
N PHE A 215 -6.10 1.34 -1.23
CA PHE A 215 -5.16 0.23 -1.17
C PHE A 215 -5.79 -1.10 -1.57
N ARG A 216 -7.08 -1.34 -1.32
CA ARG A 216 -7.75 -2.57 -1.78
C ARG A 216 -7.70 -2.73 -3.30
N GLY A 217 -7.67 -1.62 -4.04
CA GLY A 217 -7.48 -1.59 -5.49
C GLY A 217 -6.02 -1.77 -5.93
N GLU A 218 -5.08 -1.23 -5.16
CA GLU A 218 -3.67 -1.09 -5.56
C GLU A 218 -2.65 -1.92 -4.79
N VAL A 219 -3.04 -2.84 -3.87
CA VAL A 219 -2.05 -3.65 -3.13
C VAL A 219 -1.11 -4.33 -4.13
N GLU A 220 0.12 -3.81 -4.22
CA GLU A 220 1.21 -4.38 -4.98
C GLU A 220 1.38 -5.80 -4.46
N ARG A 221 0.89 -6.79 -5.21
CA ARG A 221 1.15 -8.19 -4.89
C ARG A 221 2.59 -8.42 -5.23
N PHE A 222 3.45 -8.64 -4.24
CA PHE A 222 4.76 -9.21 -4.52
C PHE A 222 4.54 -10.63 -5.03
N VAL A 223 4.54 -10.76 -6.36
CA VAL A 223 4.49 -12.04 -7.05
C VAL A 223 5.91 -12.60 -7.05
N LYS A 224 6.20 -13.46 -6.07
CA LYS A 224 7.40 -14.29 -6.13
C LYS A 224 7.02 -15.59 -6.85
N ALA A 225 7.68 -15.86 -7.97
CA ALA A 225 7.66 -17.19 -8.56
C ALA A 225 8.68 -18.03 -7.77
N VAL A 226 8.21 -19.14 -7.22
CA VAL A 226 9.02 -20.17 -6.57
C VAL A 226 9.07 -21.39 -7.46
#